data_AF-A0A972PA69-F1
#
_entry.id   AF-A0A972PA69-F1
#
_cell.length_a   1.000
_cell.length_b   1.000
_cell.length_c   1.000
_cell.angle_alpha   90.00
_cell.angle_beta   90.00
_cell.angle_gamma   90.00
#
_symmetry.space_group_name_H-M   'P 1'
#
loop_
_entity.id
_entity.type
_entity.pdbx_description
1 polymer ?
#
loop_
_entity_poly.entity_id
_entity_poly.type
_entity_poly.pdbx_seq_one_letter_code
_entity_poly.pdbx_strand_id
1 'polypeptide(L)'
;MPASAATSYTVKAGDSLYKIGRYYGVSVNSLKAANGLKTNNIYPGQRLIIPQQYAQPSRAGSYSRDNLTLLAKLIYGEARGESYVGQVAVAAVVLNRVESPLFPNTVAGVIFQPGAFTAVSDGQFYLQPDQTAYKAAQDALNGWDPTHGALYYYNPEKTINKWIWSRPVVARIGKHVFAK
;
A
#
# COMPACT_ATOMS: atom_id res chain seq x y z
N MET A 1 22.71 30.08 9.77
CA MET A 1 22.19 28.71 9.54
C MET A 1 20.95 28.53 10.41
N PRO A 2 19.75 28.20 9.91
CA PRO A 2 18.62 27.94 10.78
C PRO A 2 18.62 26.48 11.23
N ALA A 3 18.51 26.28 12.54
CA ALA A 3 18.42 24.98 13.20
C ALA A 3 17.17 24.20 12.75
N SER A 4 17.34 22.90 12.49
CA SER A 4 16.25 21.99 12.14
C SER A 4 15.43 21.66 13.40
N ALA A 5 14.14 22.02 13.41
CA ALA A 5 13.25 21.64 14.50
C ALA A 5 12.72 20.22 14.25
N ALA A 6 13.26 19.24 14.96
CA ALA A 6 12.71 17.89 14.98
C ALA A 6 11.27 17.94 15.53
N THR A 7 10.27 17.64 14.70
CA THR A 7 8.88 17.50 15.15
C THR A 7 8.73 16.14 15.80
N SER A 8 8.18 16.06 17.01
CA SER A 8 7.90 14.78 17.66
C SER A 8 6.43 14.39 17.47
N TYR A 9 6.18 13.11 17.18
CA TYR A 9 4.85 12.55 17.06
C TYR A 9 4.68 11.41 18.08
N THR A 10 3.54 11.37 18.76
CA THR A 10 3.21 10.26 19.67
C THR A 10 2.31 9.29 18.91
N VAL A 11 2.81 8.07 18.73
CA VAL A 11 2.11 6.98 18.03
C VAL A 11 0.77 6.70 18.71
N LYS A 12 -0.30 6.62 17.92
CA LYS A 12 -1.64 6.27 18.38
C LYS A 12 -1.94 4.81 18.04
N ALA A 13 -2.96 4.24 18.69
CA ALA A 13 -3.47 2.92 18.33
C ALA A 13 -3.91 2.90 16.86
N GLY A 14 -3.35 1.98 16.07
CA GLY A 14 -3.63 1.84 14.64
C GLY A 14 -2.67 2.57 13.70
N ASP A 15 -1.68 3.30 14.22
CA ASP A 15 -0.64 3.93 13.41
C ASP A 15 0.40 2.92 12.91
N SER A 16 0.93 3.22 11.73
CA SER A 16 2.09 2.53 11.14
C SER A 16 3.14 3.57 10.76
N LEU A 17 4.42 3.18 10.69
CA LEU A 17 5.47 4.07 10.18
C LEU A 17 5.14 4.57 8.77
N TYR A 18 4.40 3.79 7.99
CA TYR A 18 3.95 4.19 6.67
C TYR A 18 2.90 5.30 6.74
N LYS A 19 1.84 5.15 7.56
CA LYS A 19 0.81 6.19 7.74
C LYS A 19 1.39 7.49 8.28
N ILE A 20 2.26 7.39 9.29
CA ILE A 20 2.95 8.54 9.88
C ILE A 20 3.87 9.18 8.84
N GLY A 21 4.68 8.37 8.16
CA GLY A 21 5.56 8.85 7.11
C GLY A 21 4.82 9.55 6.00
N ARG A 22 3.70 9.00 5.57
CA ARG A 22 2.83 9.57 4.56
C ARG A 22 2.19 10.89 5.01
N TYR A 23 1.72 10.96 6.25
CA TYR A 23 1.15 12.18 6.83
C TYR A 23 2.18 13.32 6.90
N TYR A 24 3.43 13.00 7.27
CA TYR A 24 4.51 13.97 7.41
C TYR A 24 5.40 14.11 6.17
N GLY A 25 5.11 13.40 5.08
CA GLY A 25 5.90 13.44 3.84
C GLY A 25 7.31 12.83 3.96
N VAL A 26 7.55 11.92 4.90
CA VAL A 26 8.85 11.28 5.16
C VAL A 26 8.80 9.78 4.91
N SER A 27 9.89 9.21 4.39
CA SER A 27 9.96 7.77 4.12
C SER A 27 10.02 6.95 5.41
N VAL A 28 9.47 5.72 5.40
CA VAL A 28 9.59 4.77 6.51
C VAL A 28 11.06 4.57 6.89
N ASN A 29 11.96 4.41 5.92
CA ASN A 29 13.39 4.27 6.21
C ASN A 29 13.99 5.51 6.88
N SER A 30 13.56 6.71 6.50
CA SER A 30 14.02 7.95 7.14
C SER A 30 13.47 8.08 8.57
N LEU A 31 12.21 7.70 8.80
CA LEU A 31 11.63 7.59 10.13
C LEU A 31 12.37 6.56 10.98
N LYS A 32 12.66 5.39 10.43
CA LYS A 32 13.41 4.33 11.13
C LYS A 32 14.80 4.78 11.48
N ALA A 33 15.52 5.37 10.53
CA ALA A 33 16.87 5.91 10.75
C ALA A 33 16.87 7.01 11.82
N ALA A 34 15.91 7.93 11.77
CA ALA A 34 15.76 9.00 12.77
C ALA A 34 15.41 8.49 14.17
N ASN A 35 14.84 7.29 14.29
CA ASN A 35 14.36 6.70 15.54
C ASN A 35 15.11 5.43 15.97
N GLY A 36 16.19 5.07 15.29
CA GLY A 36 16.94 3.83 15.56
C GLY A 36 16.14 2.54 15.41
N LEU A 37 15.03 2.56 14.66
CA LEU A 37 14.14 1.41 14.52
C LEU A 37 14.71 0.42 13.51
N LYS A 38 14.87 -0.83 13.93
CA LYS A 38 15.29 -1.93 13.05
C LYS A 38 14.12 -2.53 12.28
N THR A 39 12.93 -2.53 12.87
CA THR A 39 11.70 -3.08 12.30
C THR A 39 10.68 -1.97 12.03
N ASN A 40 9.53 -2.34 11.44
CA ASN A 40 8.42 -1.41 11.22
C ASN A 40 7.46 -1.33 12.43
N ASN A 41 7.77 -2.05 13.50
CA ASN A 41 6.91 -2.15 14.67
C ASN A 41 7.03 -0.86 15.50
N ILE A 42 5.87 -0.26 15.76
CA ILE A 42 5.72 0.89 16.64
C ILE A 42 4.57 0.62 17.58
N TYR A 43 4.64 1.18 18.78
CA TYR A 43 3.65 0.94 19.83
C TYR A 43 2.90 2.23 20.18
N PRO A 44 1.60 2.17 20.50
CA PRO A 44 0.87 3.33 20.98
C PRO A 44 1.57 3.96 22.21
N GLY A 45 1.70 5.28 22.21
CA GLY A 45 2.47 6.02 23.23
C GLY A 45 3.96 6.17 22.93
N GLN A 46 4.50 5.44 21.94
CA GLN A 46 5.88 5.62 21.49
C GLN A 46 6.05 7.00 20.87
N ARG A 47 7.08 7.74 21.31
CA ARG A 47 7.47 9.00 20.69
C ARG A 47 8.40 8.73 19.52
N LEU A 48 8.01 9.22 18.34
CA LEU A 48 8.82 9.21 17.14
C LEU A 48 9.30 10.62 16.82
N ILE A 49 10.59 10.74 16.57
CA ILE A 49 11.21 11.88 15.92
C ILE A 49 10.81 11.83 14.44
N ILE A 50 10.02 12.80 14.02
CA ILE A 50 9.73 13.03 12.61
C ILE A 50 10.84 13.92 12.07
N PRO A 51 11.75 13.38 11.23
CA PRO A 51 12.80 14.20 10.65
C PRO A 51 12.15 15.24 9.74
N GLN A 52 12.19 16.52 10.11
CA GLN A 52 11.85 17.59 9.17
C GLN A 52 12.91 17.61 8.08
N GLN A 53 12.55 17.11 6.90
CA GLN A 53 13.37 17.38 5.72
C GLN A 53 13.04 18.80 5.27
N TYR A 54 14.06 19.66 5.24
CA TYR A 54 14.07 20.74 4.26
C TYR A 54 13.72 20.09 2.91
N ALA A 55 12.77 20.67 2.18
CA ALA A 55 12.38 20.26 0.84
C ALA A 55 13.56 20.45 -0.13
N GLN A 56 14.61 19.64 0.03
CA GLN A 56 15.44 19.23 -1.07
C GLN A 56 14.50 18.42 -1.97
N PRO A 57 14.53 18.61 -3.31
CA PRO A 57 13.72 17.83 -4.23
C PRO A 57 14.19 16.37 -4.17
N SER A 58 13.68 15.65 -3.18
CA SER A 58 14.15 14.35 -2.76
C SER A 58 13.20 13.29 -3.28
N ARG A 59 13.77 12.12 -3.55
CA ARG A 59 13.12 10.92 -4.09
C ARG A 59 11.81 10.52 -3.39
N ALA A 60 11.39 11.10 -2.27
CA ALA A 60 10.09 10.85 -1.63
C ALA A 60 8.90 11.29 -2.51
N GLY A 61 8.99 12.43 -3.20
CA GLY A 61 8.00 12.85 -4.20
C GLY A 61 8.01 11.96 -5.45
N SER A 62 9.19 11.43 -5.81
CA SER A 62 9.34 10.39 -6.84
C SER A 62 8.68 9.09 -6.39
N TYR A 63 8.98 8.58 -5.19
CA TYR A 63 8.40 7.35 -4.64
C TYR A 63 6.87 7.40 -4.58
N SER A 64 6.28 8.56 -4.22
CA SER A 64 4.83 8.71 -4.26
C SER A 64 4.26 8.61 -5.68
N ARG A 65 4.92 9.25 -6.67
CA ARG A 65 4.54 9.18 -8.09
C ARG A 65 4.83 7.81 -8.73
N ASP A 66 5.93 7.17 -8.34
CA ASP A 66 6.35 5.84 -8.77
C ASP A 66 5.37 4.79 -8.21
N ASN A 67 5.06 4.86 -6.91
CA ASN A 67 4.04 4.00 -6.29
C ASN A 67 2.65 4.23 -6.91
N LEU A 68 2.28 5.50 -7.15
CA LEU A 68 1.02 5.82 -7.84
C LEU A 68 0.98 5.16 -9.24
N THR A 69 2.07 5.25 -9.98
CA THR A 69 2.17 4.65 -11.33
C THR A 69 2.16 3.13 -11.28
N LEU A 70 2.89 2.51 -10.35
CA LEU A 70 2.92 1.06 -10.16
C LEU A 70 1.52 0.53 -9.78
N LEU A 71 0.84 1.21 -8.85
CA LEU A 71 -0.53 0.85 -8.45
C LEU A 71 -1.52 1.05 -9.59
N ALA A 72 -1.45 2.17 -10.33
CA ALA A 72 -2.31 2.41 -11.48
C ALA A 72 -2.14 1.34 -12.57
N LYS A 73 -0.89 0.96 -12.87
CA LYS A 73 -0.56 -0.16 -13.77
C LYS A 73 -1.13 -1.48 -13.31
N LEU A 74 -0.98 -1.79 -12.02
CA LEU A 74 -1.56 -2.99 -11.45
C LEU A 74 -3.09 -2.98 -11.57
N ILE A 75 -3.75 -1.91 -11.13
CA ILE A 75 -5.21 -1.77 -11.18
C ILE A 75 -5.73 -1.95 -12.61
N TYR A 76 -5.06 -1.34 -13.58
CA TYR A 76 -5.44 -1.44 -14.97
C TYR A 76 -5.27 -2.86 -15.54
N GLY A 77 -4.29 -3.63 -15.05
CA GLY A 77 -4.11 -5.02 -15.46
C GLY A 77 -5.04 -6.00 -14.74
N GLU A 78 -5.31 -5.80 -13.45
CA GLU A 78 -6.05 -6.75 -12.59
C GLU A 78 -7.56 -6.46 -12.49
N ALA A 79 -7.95 -5.19 -12.60
CA ALA A 79 -9.30 -4.74 -12.26
C ALA A 79 -9.91 -3.81 -13.31
N ARG A 80 -9.35 -3.77 -14.53
CA ARG A 80 -9.99 -3.04 -15.63
C ARG A 80 -11.35 -3.67 -15.95
N GLY A 81 -12.39 -2.84 -15.94
CA GLY A 81 -13.78 -3.27 -16.11
C GLY A 81 -14.49 -3.64 -14.80
N GLU A 82 -13.78 -3.71 -13.67
CA GLU A 82 -14.42 -3.79 -12.36
C GLU A 82 -14.96 -2.42 -11.93
N SER A 83 -15.89 -2.43 -10.96
CA SER A 83 -16.38 -1.21 -10.32
C SER A 83 -15.23 -0.37 -9.74
N TYR A 84 -15.43 0.95 -9.62
CA TYR A 84 -14.43 1.85 -9.05
C TYR A 84 -13.97 1.41 -7.64
N VAL A 85 -14.91 0.95 -6.81
CA VAL A 85 -14.61 0.42 -5.47
C VAL A 85 -13.72 -0.84 -5.56
N GLY A 86 -13.96 -1.71 -6.55
CA GLY A 86 -13.13 -2.89 -6.80
C GLY A 86 -11.70 -2.52 -7.24
N GLN A 87 -11.55 -1.46 -8.03
CA GLN A 87 -10.24 -0.94 -8.42
C GLN A 87 -9.45 -0.40 -7.21
N VAL A 88 -10.09 0.39 -6.35
CA VAL A 88 -9.48 0.86 -5.09
C VAL A 88 -9.12 -0.31 -4.19
N ALA A 89 -9.97 -1.33 -4.13
CA ALA A 89 -9.74 -2.54 -3.33
C ALA A 89 -8.46 -3.29 -3.71
N VAL A 90 -8.13 -3.42 -4.99
CA VAL A 90 -6.88 -4.06 -5.44
C VAL A 90 -5.65 -3.30 -4.94
N ALA A 91 -5.65 -1.97 -5.06
CA ALA A 91 -4.55 -1.14 -4.55
C ALA A 91 -4.47 -1.18 -3.02
N ALA A 92 -5.61 -1.18 -2.33
CA ALA A 92 -5.64 -1.28 -0.88
C ALA A 92 -5.03 -2.60 -0.38
N VAL A 93 -5.29 -3.73 -1.04
CA VAL A 93 -4.65 -5.02 -0.71
C VAL A 93 -3.12 -4.94 -0.84
N VAL A 94 -2.60 -4.28 -1.88
CA VAL A 94 -1.14 -4.07 -2.02
C VAL A 94 -0.59 -3.27 -0.84
N LEU A 95 -1.26 -2.19 -0.47
CA LEU A 95 -0.84 -1.35 0.65
C LEU A 95 -0.93 -2.12 1.99
N ASN A 96 -1.96 -2.93 2.19
CA ASN A 96 -2.11 -3.80 3.35
C ASN A 96 -1.00 -4.86 3.42
N ARG A 97 -0.58 -5.42 2.28
CA ARG A 97 0.58 -6.32 2.20
C ARG A 97 1.87 -5.58 2.56
N VAL A 98 2.08 -4.36 2.08
CA VAL A 98 3.24 -3.52 2.45
C VAL A 98 3.28 -3.25 3.97
N GLU A 99 2.13 -3.13 4.63
CA GLU A 99 2.03 -2.99 6.09
C GLU A 99 2.24 -4.30 6.86
N SER A 100 2.00 -5.45 6.22
CA SER A 100 2.07 -6.76 6.85
C SER A 100 3.50 -7.31 6.90
N PRO A 101 3.95 -7.89 8.04
CA PRO A 101 5.26 -8.52 8.14
C PRO A 101 5.37 -9.81 7.29
N LEU A 102 4.25 -10.30 6.73
CA LEU A 102 4.20 -11.50 5.90
C LEU A 102 4.62 -11.26 4.45
N PHE A 103 4.79 -10.00 4.04
CA PHE A 103 5.04 -9.61 2.65
C PHE A 103 6.20 -8.61 2.55
N PRO A 104 6.73 -8.37 1.34
CA PRO A 104 7.69 -7.30 1.11
C PRO A 104 7.16 -5.93 1.55
N ASN A 105 8.04 -5.09 2.09
CA ASN A 105 7.69 -3.79 2.66
C ASN A 105 7.74 -2.63 1.65
N THR A 106 7.64 -2.92 0.35
CA THR A 106 7.58 -1.92 -0.73
C THR A 106 6.50 -2.29 -1.74
N VAL A 107 5.85 -1.28 -2.34
CA VAL A 107 4.82 -1.49 -3.38
C VAL A 107 5.35 -2.34 -4.53
N ALA A 108 6.54 -2.00 -5.04
CA ALA A 108 7.20 -2.79 -6.08
C ALA A 108 7.47 -4.24 -5.62
N GLY A 109 7.98 -4.44 -4.40
CA GLY A 109 8.24 -5.77 -3.87
C GLY A 109 6.98 -6.63 -3.77
N VAL A 110 5.86 -6.05 -3.38
CA VAL A 110 4.57 -6.76 -3.33
C VAL A 110 4.05 -7.07 -4.74
N ILE A 111 4.12 -6.10 -5.66
CA ILE A 111 3.62 -6.26 -7.03
C ILE A 111 4.41 -7.31 -7.81
N PHE A 112 5.73 -7.30 -7.70
CA PHE A 112 6.61 -8.19 -8.45
C PHE A 112 6.93 -9.51 -7.73
N GLN A 113 6.26 -9.79 -6.61
CA GLN A 113 6.38 -11.11 -5.99
C GLN A 113 5.88 -12.18 -6.98
N PRO A 114 6.64 -13.26 -7.23
CA PRO A 114 6.27 -14.27 -8.22
C PRO A 114 4.87 -14.84 -7.97
N GLY A 115 4.01 -14.77 -8.99
CA GLY A 115 2.63 -15.27 -8.95
C GLY A 115 1.66 -14.45 -8.11
N ALA A 116 2.04 -13.27 -7.60
CA ALA A 116 1.16 -12.43 -6.79
C ALA A 116 0.03 -11.76 -7.59
N PHE A 117 0.31 -11.42 -8.85
CA PHE A 117 -0.60 -10.74 -9.77
C PHE A 117 -0.40 -11.27 -11.19
N THR A 118 -1.48 -11.73 -11.81
CA THR A 118 -1.47 -12.24 -13.19
C THR A 118 -1.11 -11.16 -14.20
N ALA A 119 -1.50 -9.91 -13.94
CA ALA A 119 -1.20 -8.77 -14.79
C ALA A 119 0.31 -8.57 -15.07
N VAL A 120 1.17 -8.96 -14.13
CA VAL A 120 2.62 -8.88 -14.32
C VAL A 120 3.08 -9.96 -15.30
N SER A 121 2.65 -11.21 -15.09
CA SER A 121 3.03 -12.36 -15.92
C SER A 121 2.45 -12.29 -17.34
N ASP A 122 1.21 -11.81 -17.48
CA ASP A 122 0.51 -11.68 -18.77
C ASP A 122 0.85 -10.38 -19.52
N GLY A 123 1.81 -9.59 -19.00
CA GLY A 123 2.30 -8.35 -19.61
C GLY A 123 1.34 -7.15 -19.53
N GLN A 124 0.10 -7.34 -19.05
CA GLN A 124 -0.91 -6.27 -18.92
C GLN A 124 -0.45 -5.11 -18.02
N PHE A 125 0.41 -5.41 -17.04
CA PHE A 125 1.02 -4.41 -16.15
C PHE A 125 1.82 -3.33 -16.90
N TYR A 126 2.38 -3.66 -18.08
CA TYR A 126 3.20 -2.74 -18.84
C TYR A 126 2.40 -1.84 -19.81
N LEU A 127 1.08 -2.02 -19.87
CA LEU A 127 0.19 -1.16 -20.63
C LEU A 127 0.04 0.23 -19.98
N GLN A 128 -0.39 1.20 -20.79
CA GLN A 128 -0.69 2.54 -20.29
C GLN A 128 -2.01 2.53 -19.49
N PRO A 129 -2.00 2.92 -18.20
CA PRO A 129 -3.21 3.00 -17.39
C PRO A 129 -4.12 4.15 -17.82
N ASP A 130 -5.42 3.98 -17.62
CA ASP A 130 -6.40 5.05 -17.78
C ASP A 130 -6.50 5.96 -16.54
N GLN A 131 -7.25 7.06 -16.68
CA GLN A 131 -7.42 8.04 -15.60
C GLN A 131 -8.13 7.46 -14.37
N THR A 132 -9.02 6.48 -14.57
CA THR A 132 -9.76 5.84 -13.47
C THR A 132 -8.81 5.03 -12.59
N ALA A 133 -7.88 4.29 -13.20
CA ALA A 133 -6.86 3.54 -12.49
C ALA A 133 -5.93 4.45 -11.67
N TYR A 134 -5.51 5.58 -12.24
CA TYR A 134 -4.73 6.59 -11.51
C TYR A 134 -5.51 7.17 -10.32
N LYS A 135 -6.79 7.48 -10.51
CA LYS A 135 -7.63 8.02 -9.43
C LYS A 135 -7.83 6.99 -8.31
N ALA A 136 -8.12 5.74 -8.66
CA ALA A 136 -8.27 4.65 -7.69
C ALA A 136 -6.97 4.40 -6.91
N ALA A 137 -5.81 4.41 -7.58
CA ALA A 137 -4.51 4.29 -6.94
C ALA A 137 -4.24 5.46 -5.97
N GLN A 138 -4.57 6.69 -6.38
CA GLN A 138 -4.40 7.88 -5.54
C GLN A 138 -5.31 7.82 -4.30
N ASP A 139 -6.55 7.37 -4.46
CA ASP A 139 -7.51 7.22 -3.37
C ASP A 139 -7.09 6.14 -2.36
N ALA A 140 -6.63 4.99 -2.86
CA ALA A 140 -6.08 3.93 -2.01
C ALA A 140 -4.84 4.42 -1.25
N LEU A 141 -3.90 5.08 -1.96
CA LEU A 141 -2.78 5.74 -1.32
C LEU A 141 -3.31 6.66 -0.22
N ASN A 142 -4.29 7.52 -0.53
CA ASN A 142 -4.92 8.49 0.38
C ASN A 142 -5.54 7.87 1.65
N GLY A 143 -5.58 6.55 1.75
CA GLY A 143 -5.99 5.82 2.94
C GLY A 143 -7.38 5.21 2.82
N TRP A 144 -8.02 5.29 1.65
CA TRP A 144 -9.27 4.60 1.43
C TRP A 144 -9.03 3.10 1.19
N ASP A 145 -9.43 2.29 2.16
CA ASP A 145 -9.42 0.82 2.05
C ASP A 145 -10.85 0.26 2.19
N PRO A 146 -11.53 -0.07 1.07
CA PRO A 146 -12.85 -0.70 1.10
C PRO A 146 -12.81 -2.19 1.48
N THR A 147 -11.62 -2.79 1.65
CA THR A 147 -11.43 -4.21 1.95
C THR A 147 -11.30 -4.50 3.45
N HIS A 148 -11.24 -3.44 4.27
CA HIS A 148 -11.08 -3.54 5.73
C HIS A 148 -9.81 -4.29 6.15
N GLY A 149 -8.70 -4.07 5.46
CA GLY A 149 -7.39 -4.66 5.76
C GLY A 149 -7.14 -6.02 5.10
N ALA A 150 -7.83 -6.36 4.01
CA ALA A 150 -7.64 -7.65 3.36
C ALA A 150 -6.20 -7.82 2.84
N LEU A 151 -5.67 -9.04 2.97
CA LEU A 151 -4.35 -9.42 2.44
C LEU A 151 -4.46 -10.30 1.18
N TYR A 152 -5.64 -10.89 0.97
CA TYR A 152 -5.93 -11.79 -0.13
C TYR A 152 -7.26 -11.44 -0.77
N TYR A 153 -7.40 -11.74 -2.06
CA TYR A 153 -8.68 -11.73 -2.76
C TYR A 153 -8.75 -12.90 -3.74
N TYR A 154 -9.97 -13.33 -4.08
CA TYR A 154 -10.20 -14.38 -5.05
C TYR A 154 -11.56 -14.26 -5.70
N ASN A 155 -11.69 -14.75 -6.93
CA ASN A 155 -12.98 -14.95 -7.56
C ASN A 155 -13.48 -16.38 -7.26
N PRO A 156 -14.58 -16.56 -6.50
CA PRO A 156 -15.09 -17.88 -6.11
C PRO A 156 -15.61 -18.70 -7.30
N GLU A 157 -15.92 -18.06 -8.43
CA GLU A 157 -16.32 -18.74 -9.67
C GLU A 157 -15.12 -19.30 -10.45
N LYS A 158 -13.90 -18.82 -10.17
CA LYS A 158 -12.69 -19.17 -10.93
C LYS A 158 -11.66 -19.99 -10.13
N THR A 159 -11.75 -20.01 -8.80
CA THR A 159 -10.76 -20.70 -7.96
C THR A 159 -11.33 -21.91 -7.26
N ILE A 160 -10.57 -23.01 -7.30
CA ILE A 160 -10.83 -24.25 -6.55
C ILE A 160 -9.87 -24.43 -5.35
N ASN A 161 -9.02 -23.43 -5.07
CA ASN A 161 -7.99 -23.54 -4.04
C ASN A 161 -8.61 -23.57 -2.63
N LYS A 162 -8.72 -24.76 -2.02
CA LYS A 162 -9.34 -24.92 -0.69
C LYS A 162 -8.70 -24.09 0.42
N TRP A 163 -7.42 -23.76 0.32
CA TRP A 163 -6.73 -22.92 1.32
C TRP A 163 -7.28 -21.49 1.35
N ILE A 164 -7.60 -20.89 0.19
CA ILE A 164 -8.12 -19.51 0.20
C ILE A 164 -9.55 -19.45 0.77
N TRP A 165 -10.30 -20.54 0.65
CA TRP A 165 -11.66 -20.65 1.17
C TRP A 165 -11.71 -20.76 2.72
N SER A 166 -10.61 -21.16 3.36
CA SER A 166 -10.52 -21.21 4.83
C SER A 166 -10.14 -19.87 5.47
N ARG A 167 -9.77 -18.86 4.67
CA ARG A 167 -9.41 -17.53 5.17
C ARG A 167 -10.65 -16.75 5.63
N PRO A 168 -10.61 -16.03 6.76
CA PRO A 168 -11.69 -15.16 7.18
C PRO A 168 -12.05 -14.12 6.11
N VAL A 169 -13.28 -14.18 5.61
CA VAL A 169 -13.81 -13.23 4.63
C VAL A 169 -14.12 -11.90 5.33
N VAL A 170 -13.64 -10.81 4.75
CA VAL A 170 -13.80 -9.45 5.28
C VAL A 170 -14.65 -8.54 4.40
N ALA A 171 -14.70 -8.81 3.08
CA ALA A 171 -15.55 -8.06 2.15
C ALA A 171 -15.86 -8.84 0.88
N ARG A 172 -16.91 -8.42 0.17
CA ARG A 172 -17.24 -8.86 -1.19
C ARG A 172 -17.48 -7.63 -2.04
N ILE A 173 -16.68 -7.45 -3.09
CA ILE A 173 -16.74 -6.28 -3.97
C ILE A 173 -16.68 -6.78 -5.41
N GLY A 174 -17.75 -6.52 -6.17
CA GLY A 174 -17.91 -7.09 -7.51
C GLY A 174 -17.86 -8.62 -7.46
N LYS A 175 -17.02 -9.22 -8.30
CA LYS A 175 -16.83 -10.69 -8.37
C LYS A 175 -15.78 -11.22 -7.39
N HIS A 176 -15.17 -10.34 -6.60
CA HIS A 176 -14.05 -10.70 -5.73
C HIS A 176 -14.48 -10.80 -4.27
N VAL A 177 -14.03 -11.87 -3.62
CA VAL A 177 -14.09 -12.06 -2.18
C VAL A 177 -12.74 -11.67 -1.60
N PHE A 178 -12.74 -10.83 -0.57
CA PHE A 178 -11.55 -10.34 0.11
C PHE A 178 -11.42 -11.01 1.48
N ALA A 179 -10.21 -11.41 1.84
CA ALA A 179 -9.93 -12.19 3.04
C ALA A 179 -8.62 -11.78 3.74
N LYS A 180 -8.52 -12.13 5.03
CA LYS A 180 -7.34 -11.90 5.87
C LYS A 180 -6.57 -13.19 6.15
#